data_AF-A0A8H9WTT9-F1
#
_entry.id   AF-A0A8H9WTT9-F1
#
_cell.length_a   1.000
_cell.length_b   1.000
_cell.length_c   1.000
_cell.angle_alpha   90.00
_cell.angle_beta   90.00
_cell.angle_gamma   90.00
#
_symmetry.space_group_name_H-M   'P 1'
#
loop_
_entity.id
_entity.type
_entity.pdbx_description
1 polymer ?
#
loop_
_entity_poly.entity_id
_entity_poly.type
_entity_poly.pdbx_seq_one_letter_code
_entity_poly.pdbx_strand_id
1 'polypeptide(L)'
;MREELGVELEGPALLGVFECAFVHNGIGEHEIGYVYTARFTDASLYERTHFDGVESNGVAYVAEWVRIELFASRGNVLFPNELFARLKADA
;
A
#
# COMPACT_ATOMS: atom_id res chain seq x y z
N MET A 1 8.59 6.07 0.28
CA MET A 1 8.90 5.34 1.53
C MET A 1 9.94 6.00 2.40
N ARG A 2 11.00 6.65 1.87
CA ARG A 2 11.93 7.43 2.71
C ARG A 2 11.22 8.47 3.56
N GLU A 3 10.33 9.25 2.97
CA GLU A 3 9.65 10.34 3.67
C GLU A 3 8.70 9.82 4.75
N GLU A 4 7.85 8.84 4.41
CA GLU A 4 6.83 8.34 5.34
C GLU A 4 7.33 7.29 6.34
N LEU A 5 8.18 6.35 5.91
CA LEU A 5 8.65 5.22 6.73
C LEU A 5 10.16 5.28 7.05
N GLY A 6 10.92 6.22 6.49
CA GLY A 6 12.38 6.29 6.70
C GLY A 6 13.18 5.18 6.02
N VAL A 7 12.59 4.45 5.06
CA VAL A 7 13.19 3.27 4.43
C VAL A 7 13.51 3.48 2.95
N GLU A 8 14.56 2.80 2.52
CA GLU A 8 15.05 2.79 1.15
C GLU A 8 14.50 1.62 0.36
N LEU A 9 14.22 1.86 -0.92
CA LEU A 9 13.71 0.86 -1.84
C LEU A 9 14.60 0.71 -3.07
N GLU A 10 14.60 -0.48 -3.64
CA GLU A 10 15.22 -0.81 -4.92
C GLU A 10 14.27 -1.57 -5.84
N GLY A 11 14.58 -1.50 -7.14
CA GLY A 11 13.87 -2.23 -8.19
C GLY A 11 12.36 -1.97 -8.25
N PRO A 12 11.88 -0.71 -8.23
CA PRO A 12 10.46 -0.46 -8.38
C PRO A 12 9.97 -0.94 -9.75
N ALA A 13 8.89 -1.71 -9.77
CA ALA A 13 8.23 -2.18 -10.98
C ALA A 13 6.73 -1.87 -10.91
N LEU A 14 6.21 -1.24 -11.96
CA LEU A 14 4.80 -0.86 -12.04
C LEU A 14 3.92 -2.12 -12.13
N LEU A 15 3.05 -2.33 -11.15
CA LEU A 15 2.07 -3.41 -11.16
C LEU A 15 0.81 -2.99 -11.92
N GLY A 16 0.41 -1.72 -11.80
CA GLY A 16 -0.77 -1.20 -12.47
C GLY A 16 -1.05 0.27 -12.18
N VAL A 17 -1.92 0.83 -13.01
CA VAL A 17 -2.49 2.16 -12.84
C VAL A 17 -3.99 1.99 -12.63
N PHE A 18 -4.52 2.63 -11.59
CA PHE A 18 -5.89 2.48 -11.16
C PHE A 18 -6.54 3.86 -11.06
N GLU A 19 -7.74 3.99 -11.61
CA GLU A 19 -8.56 5.18 -11.48
C GLU A 19 -9.63 4.91 -10.44
N CYS A 20 -9.68 5.73 -9.38
CA CYS A 20 -10.57 5.53 -8.24
C CYS A 20 -11.37 6.81 -7.98
N ALA A 21 -12.70 6.73 -8.16
CA ALA A 21 -13.63 7.79 -7.76
C ALA A 21 -14.40 7.34 -6.51
N PHE A 22 -14.29 8.11 -5.43
CA PHE A 22 -14.88 7.75 -4.13
C PHE A 22 -15.33 9.00 -3.36
N VAL A 23 -15.98 8.79 -2.21
CA VAL A 23 -16.38 9.89 -1.32
C VAL A 23 -15.66 9.73 0.01
N HIS A 24 -14.86 10.72 0.38
CA HIS A 24 -14.17 10.78 1.66
C HIS A 24 -14.60 12.02 2.43
N ASN A 25 -15.04 11.84 3.68
CA ASN A 25 -15.60 12.92 4.53
C ASN A 25 -16.69 13.77 3.83
N GLY A 26 -17.52 13.14 2.99
CA GLY A 26 -18.59 13.80 2.24
C GLY A 26 -18.13 14.57 0.99
N ILE A 27 -16.84 14.55 0.68
CA ILE A 27 -16.24 15.19 -0.49
C ILE A 27 -16.03 14.10 -1.55
N GLY A 28 -16.51 14.36 -2.77
CA GLY A 28 -16.22 13.51 -3.92
C GLY A 28 -14.77 13.70 -4.35
N GLU A 29 -14.01 12.62 -4.34
CA GLU A 29 -12.60 12.57 -4.68
C GLU A 29 -12.38 11.69 -5.90
N HIS A 30 -11.33 12.00 -6.65
CA HIS A 30 -10.95 11.28 -7.85
C HIS A 30 -9.43 11.19 -7.93
N GLU A 31 -8.92 9.97 -7.90
CA GLU A 31 -7.49 9.68 -7.84
C GLU A 31 -7.06 8.75 -8.96
N ILE A 32 -5.86 9.00 -9.50
CA ILE A 32 -5.15 8.06 -10.36
C ILE A 32 -3.96 7.52 -9.56
N GLY A 33 -4.10 6.30 -9.05
CA GLY A 33 -3.09 5.62 -8.26
C GLY A 33 -2.17 4.77 -9.12
N TYR A 34 -0.86 4.96 -8.96
CA TYR A 34 0.18 4.12 -9.56
C TYR A 34 0.72 3.17 -8.50
N VAL A 35 0.50 1.87 -8.66
CA VAL A 35 0.96 0.88 -7.69
C VAL A 35 2.21 0.20 -8.20
N TYR A 36 3.26 0.24 -7.39
CA TYR A 36 4.55 -0.39 -7.66
C TYR A 36 4.82 -1.50 -6.65
N THR A 37 5.47 -2.58 -7.12
CA THR A 37 6.21 -3.47 -6.23
C THR A 37 7.65 -2.98 -6.14
N ALA A 38 8.30 -3.17 -4.99
CA ALA A 38 9.69 -2.83 -4.77
C ALA A 38 10.24 -3.73 -3.65
N ARG A 39 11.57 -3.71 -3.48
CA ARG A 39 12.25 -4.41 -2.39
C ARG A 39 12.91 -3.40 -1.47
N PHE A 40 12.93 -3.67 -0.17
CA PHE A 40 13.86 -2.96 0.72
C PHE A 40 15.30 -3.24 0.31
N THR A 41 16.13 -2.19 0.30
CA THR A 41 17.59 -2.35 0.11
C THR A 41 18.24 -3.04 1.30
N ASP A 42 17.70 -2.83 2.50
CA ASP A 42 18.07 -3.54 3.73
C ASP A 42 17.11 -4.72 3.96
N ALA A 43 17.61 -5.93 3.74
CA ALA A 43 16.83 -7.15 3.91
C ALA A 43 16.45 -7.45 5.38
N SER A 44 17.14 -6.87 6.37
CA SER A 44 16.78 -7.07 7.78
C SER A 44 15.42 -6.43 8.12
N LEU A 45 14.95 -5.48 7.32
CA LEU A 45 13.65 -4.83 7.51
C LEU A 45 12.48 -5.81 7.38
N TYR A 46 12.64 -6.93 6.66
CA TYR A 46 11.60 -7.97 6.57
C TYR A 46 11.42 -8.77 7.87
N GLU A 47 12.34 -8.67 8.83
CA GLU A 47 12.22 -9.31 10.14
C GLU A 47 11.37 -8.49 11.13
N ARG A 48 11.07 -7.23 10.80
CA ARG A 48 10.23 -6.36 11.63
C ARG A 48 8.78 -6.82 11.55
N THR A 49 8.05 -6.67 12.66
CA THR A 49 6.61 -6.94 12.69
C THR A 49 5.78 -5.77 12.16
N HIS A 50 6.30 -4.55 12.28
CA HIS A 50 5.65 -3.31 11.84
C HIS A 50 6.67 -2.19 11.57
N PHE A 51 6.18 -1.09 11.02
CA PHE A 51 6.86 0.18 10.83
C PHE A 51 5.99 1.31 11.36
N ASP A 52 6.59 2.24 12.10
CA ASP A 52 5.94 3.52 12.41
C ASP A 52 6.09 4.45 11.21
N GLY A 53 4.97 4.99 10.75
CA GLY A 53 4.90 5.91 9.61
C GLY A 53 4.33 7.26 10.00
N VAL A 54 4.62 8.28 9.19
CA VAL A 54 4.04 9.61 9.32
C VAL A 54 3.57 10.08 7.95
N GLU A 55 2.27 10.36 7.85
CA GLU A 55 1.66 10.96 6.67
C GLU A 55 2.24 12.35 6.39
N SER A 56 2.09 12.83 5.16
CA SER A 56 2.56 14.18 4.77
C SER A 56 1.91 15.31 5.58
N ASN A 57 0.75 15.08 6.18
CA ASN A 57 0.06 16.02 7.07
C ASN A 57 0.48 15.89 8.55
N GLY A 58 1.45 15.03 8.87
CA GLY A 58 1.97 14.79 10.21
C GLY A 58 1.19 13.75 11.04
N VAL A 59 0.16 13.12 10.49
CA VAL A 59 -0.59 12.07 11.18
C VAL A 59 0.24 10.78 11.23
N ALA A 60 0.44 10.26 12.44
CA ALA A 60 1.16 9.00 12.65
C ALA A 60 0.27 7.79 12.34
N TYR A 61 0.87 6.74 11.79
CA TYR A 61 0.22 5.46 11.51
C TYR A 61 1.18 4.28 11.73
N VAL A 62 0.63 3.07 11.76
CA VAL A 62 1.39 1.82 11.83
C VAL A 62 1.19 1.04 10.55
N ALA A 63 2.27 0.73 9.84
CA ALA A 63 2.27 -0.19 8.71
C ALA A 63 2.70 -1.59 9.16
N GLU A 64 1.94 -2.60 8.76
CA GLU A 64 2.17 -3.99 9.15
C GLU A 64 2.21 -4.93 7.95
N TRP A 65 2.80 -6.11 8.14
CA TRP A 65 2.78 -7.16 7.14
C TRP A 65 1.43 -7.86 7.13
N VAL A 66 0.70 -7.71 6.03
CA VAL A 66 -0.64 -8.28 5.86
C VAL A 66 -0.58 -9.42 4.85
N ARG A 67 -1.06 -10.60 5.23
CA ARG A 67 -1.24 -11.71 4.28
C ARG A 67 -2.33 -11.38 3.28
N ILE A 68 -2.04 -11.50 1.99
CA ILE A 68 -2.97 -11.11 0.92
C ILE A 68 -4.30 -11.88 0.99
N GLU A 69 -4.30 -13.10 1.53
CA GLU A 69 -5.52 -13.90 1.70
C GLU A 69 -6.54 -13.26 2.66
N LEU A 70 -6.13 -12.32 3.52
CA LEU A 70 -7.05 -11.61 4.43
C LEU A 70 -8.13 -10.83 3.67
N PHE A 71 -7.84 -10.40 2.45
CA PHE A 71 -8.77 -9.67 1.58
C PHE A 71 -9.67 -10.59 0.74
N ALA A 72 -9.54 -11.92 0.87
CA ALA A 72 -10.42 -12.86 0.18
C ALA A 72 -11.81 -12.98 0.83
N SER A 73 -11.95 -12.57 2.10
CA SER A 73 -13.19 -12.66 2.87
C SER A 73 -13.85 -11.29 3.07
N ARG A 74 -15.16 -11.25 3.34
CA ARG A 74 -15.98 -10.02 3.40
C ARG A 74 -15.69 -9.06 4.58
N GLY A 75 -14.55 -9.17 5.26
CA GLY A 75 -14.22 -8.34 6.43
C GLY A 75 -13.17 -7.25 6.20
N ASN A 76 -12.24 -7.47 5.27
CA ASN A 76 -11.12 -6.56 5.03
C ASN A 76 -11.23 -5.94 3.64
N VAL A 77 -10.95 -4.64 3.55
CA VAL A 77 -11.01 -3.89 2.29
C VAL A 77 -9.59 -3.48 1.91
N LEU A 78 -9.25 -3.66 0.65
CA LEU A 78 -8.01 -3.16 0.06
C LEU A 78 -8.38 -2.17 -1.04
N PHE A 79 -7.80 -0.98 -0.97
CA PHE A 79 -7.96 0.05 -1.98
C PHE A 79 -6.69 0.17 -2.84
N PRO A 80 -6.82 0.53 -4.13
CA PRO A 80 -8.07 0.58 -4.89
C PRO A 80 -8.73 -0.81 -4.98
N ASN A 81 -10.05 -0.89 -5.17
CA ASN A 81 -10.83 -2.13 -5.02
C ASN A 81 -10.34 -3.26 -5.93
N GLU A 82 -9.80 -2.91 -7.10
CA GLU A 82 -9.28 -3.82 -8.11
C GLU A 82 -7.88 -4.34 -7.75
N LEU A 83 -7.18 -3.73 -6.79
CA LEU A 83 -5.80 -4.07 -6.45
C LEU A 83 -5.67 -5.52 -5.97
N PHE A 84 -6.62 -6.01 -5.16
CA PHE A 84 -6.56 -7.40 -4.68
C PHE A 84 -6.59 -8.41 -5.82
N ALA A 85 -7.43 -8.16 -6.83
CA ALA A 85 -7.49 -9.01 -8.02
C ALA A 85 -6.17 -8.96 -8.82
N ARG A 86 -5.56 -7.78 -8.93
CA ARG A 86 -4.27 -7.60 -9.59
C ARG A 86 -3.14 -8.35 -8.87
N LEU A 87 -3.05 -8.21 -7.55
CA LEU A 87 -2.01 -8.86 -6.74
C LEU A 87 -2.09 -10.38 -6.79
N LYS A 88 -3.29 -10.97 -6.87
CA LYS A 88 -3.46 -12.42 -7.05
C LYS A 88 -3.02 -12.94 -8.42
N ALA A 89 -3.06 -12.10 -9.46
CA ALA A 89 -2.64 -12.51 -10.80
C ALA A 89 -1.11 -12.50 -10.96
N ASP A 90 -0.39 -11.80 -10.10
CA ASP A 90 1.07 -11.70 -10.10
C ASP A 90 1.76 -12.70 -9.14
N ALA A 91 0.98 -13.48 -8.35
CA ALA A 91 1.45 -14.49 -7.40
C ALA A 91 1.48 -15.91 -8.01
#